data_AF-A0A1B7X831-F1
#
_entry.id   AF-A0A1B7X831-F1
#
_cell.length_a   1.000
_cell.length_b   1.000
_cell.length_c   1.000
_cell.angle_alpha   90.00
_cell.angle_beta   90.00
_cell.angle_gamma   90.00
#
_symmetry.space_group_name_H-M   'P 1'
#
loop_
_entity.id
_entity.type
_entity.pdbx_description
1 polymer ?
#
loop_
_entity_poly.entity_id
_entity_poly.type
_entity_poly.pdbx_seq_one_letter_code
_entity_poly.pdbx_strand_id
1 'polypeptide(L)'
;MARQKAISVKIPTQRVIEALQKSLDKLELDYTSQEANEAKYELLRKAWQKEVQDYAIANISKAENFRTNYRTWNNSLNIDFDLTVSDKDLPKEPEKDFETFSVYNYREQKEEISNAIRILKMTDEEVVSTSTYQAVSRYL
;
A
#
# COMPACT_ATOMS: atom_id res chain seq x y z
N MET A 1 22.30 -22.31 -25.33
CA MET A 1 21.28 -21.79 -24.40
C MET A 1 20.64 -22.98 -23.69
N ALA A 2 21.15 -23.37 -22.51
CA ALA A 2 20.52 -24.43 -21.73
C ALA A 2 19.15 -23.93 -21.26
N ARG A 3 18.06 -24.53 -21.76
CA ARG A 3 16.71 -24.27 -21.24
C ARG A 3 16.76 -24.51 -19.73
N GLN A 4 16.55 -23.46 -18.93
CA GLN A 4 16.34 -23.63 -17.48
C GLN A 4 15.26 -24.68 -17.31
N LYS A 5 15.63 -25.78 -16.65
CA LYS A 5 14.73 -26.92 -16.41
C LYS A 5 13.52 -26.36 -15.66
N ALA A 6 12.33 -26.45 -16.26
CA ALA A 6 11.12 -25.94 -15.63
C ALA A 6 11.01 -26.55 -14.23
N ILE A 7 10.90 -25.69 -13.21
CA ILE A 7 10.72 -26.10 -11.82
C ILE A 7 9.36 -26.78 -11.75
N SER A 8 9.35 -28.12 -11.76
CA SER A 8 8.14 -28.93 -11.61
C SER A 8 7.98 -29.27 -10.13
N VAL A 9 7.16 -28.50 -9.44
CA VAL A 9 6.84 -28.72 -8.02
C VAL A 9 5.40 -29.19 -7.95
N LYS A 10 5.21 -30.36 -7.32
CA LYS A 10 3.89 -30.88 -6.97
C LYS A 10 3.47 -30.23 -5.64
N ILE A 11 2.42 -29.42 -5.68
CA ILE A 11 1.94 -28.69 -4.51
C ILE A 11 0.61 -29.32 -4.09
N PRO A 12 0.41 -29.69 -2.81
CA PRO A 12 -0.85 -30.23 -2.35
C PRO A 12 -2.01 -29.28 -2.64
N THR A 13 -3.07 -29.78 -3.27
CA THR A 13 -4.25 -28.98 -3.66
C THR A 13 -4.86 -28.28 -2.45
N GLN A 14 -4.96 -29.00 -1.32
CA GLN A 14 -5.45 -28.47 -0.06
C GLN A 14 -4.66 -27.25 0.44
N ARG A 15 -3.32 -27.26 0.29
CA ARG A 15 -2.46 -26.12 0.70
C ARG A 15 -2.74 -24.88 -0.16
N VAL A 16 -3.00 -25.06 -1.45
CA VAL A 16 -3.34 -23.95 -2.36
C VAL A 16 -4.71 -23.38 -2.02
N ILE A 17 -5.70 -24.24 -1.73
CA ILE A 17 -7.03 -23.80 -1.28
C ILE A 17 -6.93 -22.96 0.00
N GLU A 18 -6.17 -23.42 0.99
CA GLU A 18 -5.98 -22.71 2.25
C GLU A 18 -5.27 -21.37 2.07
N ALA A 19 -4.27 -21.31 1.19
CA ALA A 19 -3.55 -20.07 0.91
C ALA A 19 -4.45 -19.05 0.19
N LEU A 20 -5.26 -19.50 -0.78
CA LEU A 20 -6.23 -18.66 -1.47
C LEU A 20 -7.34 -18.17 -0.53
N GLN A 21 -7.82 -19.01 0.38
CA GLN A 21 -8.81 -18.59 1.38
C GLN A 21 -8.23 -17.50 2.30
N LYS A 22 -6.99 -17.66 2.76
CA LYS A 22 -6.31 -16.63 3.56
C LYS A 22 -6.14 -15.32 2.78
N SER A 23 -5.82 -15.40 1.50
CA SER A 23 -5.72 -14.21 0.65
C SER A 23 -7.07 -13.54 0.45
N LEU A 24 -8.14 -14.31 0.26
CA LEU A 24 -9.50 -13.80 0.16
C LEU A 24 -9.91 -13.08 1.45
N ASP A 25 -9.68 -13.71 2.60
CA ASP A 25 -10.00 -13.13 3.91
C ASP A 25 -9.20 -11.83 4.15
N LYS A 26 -7.92 -11.80 3.74
CA LYS A 26 -7.08 -10.59 3.79
C LYS A 26 -7.62 -9.50 2.87
N LEU A 27 -7.95 -9.81 1.63
CA LEU A 27 -8.51 -8.85 0.67
C LEU A 27 -9.79 -8.20 1.20
N GLU A 28 -10.67 -8.99 1.81
CA GLU A 28 -11.89 -8.48 2.45
C GLU A 28 -11.60 -7.59 3.66
N LEU A 29 -10.66 -7.99 4.51
CA LEU A 29 -10.24 -7.20 5.66
C LEU A 29 -9.59 -5.87 5.23
N ASP A 30 -8.68 -5.89 4.28
CA ASP A 30 -7.98 -4.71 3.79
C ASP A 30 -8.99 -3.74 3.15
N TYR A 31 -9.90 -4.24 2.29
CA TYR A 31 -10.94 -3.41 1.68
C TYR A 31 -11.90 -2.80 2.71
N THR A 32 -12.35 -3.57 3.70
CA THR A 32 -13.32 -3.07 4.70
C THR A 32 -12.68 -2.13 5.72
N SER A 33 -11.38 -2.27 5.98
CA SER A 33 -10.64 -1.41 6.91
C SER A 33 -10.03 -0.17 6.28
N GLN A 34 -9.92 -0.10 4.94
CA GLN A 34 -9.21 0.98 4.24
C GLN A 34 -9.71 2.39 4.59
N GLU A 35 -11.02 2.61 4.73
CA GLU A 35 -11.56 3.94 5.06
C GLU A 35 -11.16 4.39 6.47
N ALA A 36 -11.20 3.46 7.43
CA ALA A 36 -10.80 3.73 8.80
C ALA A 36 -9.29 3.97 8.91
N ASN A 37 -8.48 3.24 8.12
CA ASN A 37 -7.04 3.42 8.07
C ASN A 37 -6.67 4.76 7.40
N GLU A 38 -7.36 5.15 6.32
CA GLU A 38 -7.19 6.46 5.68
C GLU A 38 -7.53 7.61 6.64
N ALA A 39 -8.64 7.50 7.37
CA ALA A 39 -9.03 8.52 8.34
C ALA A 39 -7.98 8.67 9.46
N LYS A 40 -7.43 7.55 9.98
CA LYS A 40 -6.36 7.57 10.98
C LYS A 40 -5.08 8.20 10.42
N TYR A 41 -4.67 7.80 9.22
CA TYR A 41 -3.49 8.33 8.57
C TYR A 41 -3.61 9.83 8.31
N GLU A 42 -4.74 10.30 7.79
CA GLU A 42 -4.98 11.74 7.56
C GLU A 42 -4.98 12.56 8.85
N LEU A 43 -5.45 12.00 9.97
CA LEU A 43 -5.35 12.66 11.27
C LEU A 43 -3.90 12.78 11.73
N LEU A 44 -3.11 11.71 11.63
CA LEU A 44 -1.69 11.72 11.97
C LEU A 44 -0.92 12.69 11.05
N ARG A 45 -1.22 12.68 9.76
CA ARG A 45 -0.58 13.55 8.77
C ARG A 45 -0.87 15.03 9.04
N LYS A 46 -2.11 15.38 9.40
CA LYS A 46 -2.46 16.75 9.80
C LYS A 46 -1.78 17.19 11.09
N ALA A 47 -1.68 16.29 12.07
CA ALA A 47 -0.94 16.57 13.31
C ALA A 47 0.55 16.81 13.01
N TRP A 48 1.17 15.94 12.22
CA TRP A 48 2.56 16.09 11.78
C TRP A 48 2.79 17.39 11.00
N GLN A 49 1.90 17.76 10.06
CA GLN A 49 1.99 19.03 9.33
C GLN A 49 1.99 20.24 10.28
N LYS A 50 1.21 20.19 11.36
CA LYS A 50 1.20 21.24 12.38
C LYS A 50 2.51 21.27 13.16
N GLU A 51 3.05 20.11 13.55
CA GLU A 51 4.35 20.03 14.22
C GLU A 51 5.48 20.61 13.35
N VAL A 52 5.46 20.34 12.04
CA VAL A 52 6.43 20.92 11.09
C VAL A 52 6.28 22.44 10.99
N GLN A 53 5.05 22.96 10.97
CA GLN A 53 4.79 24.41 10.98
C GLN A 53 5.31 25.07 12.26
N ASP A 54 4.99 24.49 13.41
CA ASP A 54 5.43 24.99 14.72
C ASP A 54 6.97 24.97 14.82
N TYR A 55 7.61 23.90 14.31
CA TYR A 55 9.07 23.80 14.22
C TYR A 55 9.67 24.90 13.32
N ALA A 56 9.08 25.15 12.15
CA ALA A 56 9.54 26.16 11.22
C ALA A 56 9.42 27.58 11.82
N ILE A 57 8.30 27.89 12.48
CA ILE A 57 8.09 29.19 13.15
C ILE A 57 9.11 29.38 14.27
N ALA A 58 9.36 28.34 15.08
CA ALA A 58 10.31 28.41 16.20
C ALA A 58 11.77 28.60 15.74
N ASN A 59 12.12 28.14 14.53
CA ASN A 59 13.48 28.16 14.01
C ASN A 59 13.71 29.18 12.88
N ILE A 60 12.70 29.98 12.51
CA ILE A 60 12.80 30.94 11.39
C ILE A 60 13.94 31.96 11.55
N SER A 61 14.41 32.24 12.77
CA SER A 61 15.55 33.12 13.00
C SER A 61 16.88 32.56 12.46
N LYS A 62 16.94 31.25 12.21
CA LYS A 62 18.08 30.54 11.60
C LYS A 62 17.88 30.32 10.10
N ALA A 63 16.83 30.90 9.52
CA ALA A 63 16.49 30.71 8.12
C ALA A 63 17.60 31.22 7.19
N GLU A 64 17.88 30.43 6.16
CA GLU A 64 18.75 30.78 5.05
C GLU A 64 17.91 30.84 3.76
N ASN A 65 18.44 31.46 2.70
CA ASN A 65 17.81 31.49 1.37
C ASN A 65 16.33 31.95 1.35
N PHE A 66 15.98 32.94 2.16
CA PHE A 66 14.62 33.45 2.26
C PHE A 66 14.13 34.04 0.92
N ARG A 67 13.06 33.47 0.33
CA ARG A 67 12.50 33.93 -0.95
C ARG A 67 11.00 34.12 -0.85
N THR A 68 10.48 34.96 -1.73
CA THR A 68 9.05 35.27 -1.83
C THR A 68 8.59 35.22 -3.28
N ASN A 69 7.38 34.71 -3.49
CA ASN A 69 6.73 34.69 -4.79
C ASN A 69 5.27 35.11 -4.64
N TYR A 70 4.97 36.33 -5.05
CA TYR A 70 3.60 36.86 -5.06
C TYR A 70 2.95 36.64 -6.42
N ARG A 71 1.79 35.96 -6.42
CA ARG A 71 0.98 35.69 -7.59
C ARG A 71 -0.24 36.61 -7.59
N THR A 72 -0.24 37.59 -8.49
CA THR A 72 -1.30 38.62 -8.59
C THR A 72 -2.65 38.07 -9.06
N TRP A 73 -2.66 37.02 -9.88
CA TRP A 73 -3.89 36.46 -10.46
C TRP A 73 -4.76 35.69 -9.47
N ASN A 74 -4.22 35.29 -8.31
CA ASN A 74 -4.97 34.67 -7.22
C ASN A 74 -4.64 35.27 -5.83
N ASN A 75 -3.97 36.42 -5.79
CA ASN A 75 -3.54 37.11 -4.57
C ASN A 75 -2.80 36.20 -3.56
N SER A 76 -1.97 35.27 -4.04
CA SER A 76 -1.25 34.31 -3.19
C SER A 76 0.21 34.72 -3.02
N LEU A 77 0.65 34.88 -1.76
CA LEU A 77 2.07 35.03 -1.41
C LEU A 77 2.61 33.69 -0.93
N ASN A 78 3.63 33.16 -1.62
CA ASN A 78 4.45 32.07 -1.13
C ASN A 78 5.72 32.65 -0.49
N ILE A 79 6.06 32.15 0.69
CA ILE A 79 7.29 32.47 1.41
C ILE A 79 7.97 31.13 1.67
N ASP A 80 9.19 30.95 1.20
CA ASP A 80 10.01 29.78 1.48
C ASP A 80 11.38 30.18 2.02
N PHE A 81 11.96 29.28 2.81
CA PHE A 81 13.27 29.43 3.41
C PHE A 81 13.85 28.06 3.73
N ASP A 82 15.17 28.01 3.81
CA ASP A 82 15.90 26.80 4.14
C ASP A 82 16.30 26.83 5.62
N LEU A 83 16.30 25.66 6.27
CA LEU A 83 16.87 25.45 7.60
C LEU A 83 17.90 24.32 7.51
N THR A 84 19.13 24.61 7.93
CA THR A 84 20.17 23.58 8.08
C THR A 84 19.95 22.84 9.41
N VAL A 85 19.40 21.62 9.35
CA VAL A 85 19.02 20.83 10.54
C VAL A 85 19.40 19.36 10.37
N SER A 86 19.46 18.62 11.48
CA SER A 86 19.62 17.17 11.44
C SER A 86 18.26 16.48 11.34
N ASP A 87 18.19 15.37 10.60
CA ASP A 87 16.98 14.53 10.49
C ASP A 87 16.41 14.10 11.85
N LYS A 88 17.28 13.91 12.85
CA LYS A 88 16.88 13.54 14.21
C LYS A 88 16.05 14.60 14.94
N ASP A 89 16.15 15.85 14.50
CA ASP A 89 15.48 17.00 15.12
C ASP A 89 14.13 17.31 14.45
N LEU A 90 13.79 16.61 13.37
CA LEU A 90 12.57 16.82 12.61
C LEU A 90 11.39 15.97 13.14
N PRO A 91 10.16 16.52 13.13
CA PRO A 91 8.96 15.72 13.33
C PRO A 91 8.89 14.57 12.32
N LYS A 92 8.63 13.35 12.80
CA LYS A 92 8.58 12.17 11.94
C LYS A 92 7.28 12.10 11.16
N GLU A 93 7.38 12.05 9.83
CA GLU A 93 6.22 11.87 8.97
C GLU A 93 5.59 10.50 9.23
N PRO A 94 4.26 10.42 9.39
CA PRO A 94 3.58 9.13 9.50
C PRO A 94 3.73 8.35 8.20
N GLU A 95 3.96 7.04 8.32
CA GLU A 95 4.00 6.14 7.17
C GLU A 95 2.60 5.63 6.81
N LYS A 96 2.31 5.52 5.51
CA LYS A 96 1.10 4.87 5.01
C LYS A 96 1.40 3.39 4.76
N ASP A 97 1.00 2.54 5.70
CA ASP A 97 1.33 1.11 5.75
C ASP A 97 0.21 0.19 5.20
N PHE A 98 -0.79 0.76 4.52
CA PHE A 98 -1.92 0.03 3.97
C PHE A 98 -2.20 0.42 2.52
N GLU A 99 -2.82 -0.51 1.78
CA GLU A 99 -3.28 -0.30 0.41
C GLU A 99 -4.73 0.17 0.38
N THR A 100 -5.12 0.81 -0.72
CA THR A 100 -6.51 1.20 -0.97
C THR A 100 -6.94 0.65 -2.30
N PHE A 101 -8.08 -0.03 -2.33
CA PHE A 101 -8.62 -0.63 -3.54
C PHE A 101 -9.84 0.15 -4.02
N SER A 102 -9.95 0.28 -5.35
CA SER A 102 -11.22 0.66 -5.96
C SER A 102 -12.23 -0.48 -5.77
N VAL A 103 -13.52 -0.13 -5.73
CA VAL A 103 -14.59 -1.13 -5.64
C VAL A 103 -14.56 -2.14 -6.79
N TYR A 104 -14.12 -1.71 -7.98
CA TYR A 104 -14.01 -2.58 -9.16
C TYR A 104 -12.88 -3.59 -8.99
N ASN A 105 -11.68 -3.14 -8.62
CA ASN A 105 -10.53 -4.01 -8.41
C ASN A 105 -10.79 -5.02 -7.28
N TYR A 106 -11.42 -4.57 -6.19
CA TYR A 106 -11.81 -5.45 -5.10
C TYR A 106 -12.78 -6.55 -5.56
N ARG A 107 -13.84 -6.19 -6.29
CA ARG A 107 -14.85 -7.16 -6.77
C ARG A 107 -14.26 -8.16 -7.75
N GLU A 108 -13.44 -7.69 -8.68
CA GLU A 108 -12.74 -8.54 -9.66
C GLU A 108 -11.84 -9.56 -8.96
N GLN A 109 -10.93 -9.11 -8.10
CA GLN A 109 -10.03 -10.01 -7.36
C GLN A 109 -10.81 -10.99 -6.48
N LYS A 110 -11.85 -10.53 -5.78
CA LYS A 110 -12.71 -11.36 -4.95
C LYS A 110 -13.38 -12.46 -5.79
N GLU A 111 -13.92 -12.11 -6.96
CA GLU A 111 -14.56 -13.08 -7.86
C GLU A 111 -13.56 -14.11 -8.39
N GLU A 112 -12.39 -13.66 -8.86
CA GLU A 112 -11.37 -14.55 -9.41
C GLU A 112 -10.81 -15.53 -8.36
N ILE A 113 -10.50 -15.04 -7.16
CA ILE A 113 -10.03 -15.89 -6.05
C ILE A 113 -11.11 -16.88 -5.63
N SER A 114 -12.35 -16.42 -5.49
CA SER A 114 -13.49 -17.28 -5.11
C SER A 114 -13.73 -18.38 -6.14
N ASN A 115 -13.66 -18.04 -7.43
CA ASN A 115 -13.81 -19.01 -8.51
C ASN A 115 -12.65 -20.02 -8.53
N ALA A 116 -11.40 -19.57 -8.33
CA ALA A 116 -10.25 -20.46 -8.22
C ALA A 116 -10.40 -21.46 -7.07
N ILE A 117 -10.80 -21.00 -5.88
CA ILE A 117 -11.09 -21.86 -4.72
C ILE A 117 -12.18 -22.88 -5.08
N ARG A 118 -13.27 -22.43 -5.72
CA ARG A 118 -14.38 -23.31 -6.10
C ARG A 118 -13.93 -24.42 -7.05
N ILE A 119 -13.18 -24.08 -8.10
CA ILE A 119 -12.64 -25.06 -9.07
C ILE A 119 -11.73 -26.06 -8.37
N LEU A 120 -10.82 -25.58 -7.49
CA LEU A 120 -9.91 -26.44 -6.76
C LEU A 120 -10.62 -27.37 -5.76
N LYS A 121 -11.74 -26.93 -5.17
CA LYS A 121 -12.56 -27.79 -4.29
C LYS A 121 -13.37 -28.84 -5.03
N MET A 122 -13.57 -28.68 -6.34
CA MET A 122 -14.29 -29.64 -7.18
C MET A 122 -13.37 -30.70 -7.80
N THR A 123 -12.04 -30.59 -7.64
CA THR A 123 -11.11 -31.59 -8.16
C THR A 123 -10.81 -32.66 -7.13
N ASP A 124 -10.67 -33.91 -7.60
CA ASP A 124 -10.21 -35.04 -6.79
C ASP A 124 -8.67 -35.18 -6.81
N GLU A 125 -7.95 -34.28 -7.51
CA GLU A 125 -6.49 -34.31 -7.62
C GLU A 125 -5.82 -33.91 -6.30
N GLU A 126 -4.94 -34.76 -5.77
CA GLU A 126 -4.20 -34.50 -4.52
C GLU A 126 -3.17 -33.36 -4.67
N VAL A 127 -2.67 -33.13 -5.88
CA VAL A 127 -1.66 -32.12 -6.18
C VAL A 127 -2.02 -31.29 -7.40
N VAL A 128 -1.74 -29.98 -7.34
CA VAL A 128 -1.90 -29.10 -8.50
C VAL A 128 -0.66 -29.11 -9.40
N SER A 129 -0.88 -28.95 -10.70
CA SER A 129 0.20 -28.75 -11.66
C SER A 129 0.89 -27.40 -11.44
N THR A 130 2.15 -27.29 -11.89
CA THR A 130 2.89 -26.02 -11.83
C THR A 130 2.20 -24.91 -12.63
N SER A 131 1.58 -25.22 -13.78
CA SER A 131 0.78 -24.24 -14.55
C SER A 131 -0.46 -23.79 -13.81
N THR A 132 -1.15 -24.70 -13.11
CA THR A 132 -2.31 -24.36 -12.27
C THR A 132 -1.88 -23.45 -11.12
N TYR A 133 -0.77 -23.77 -10.46
CA TYR A 133 -0.22 -22.91 -9.40
C TYR A 133 0.18 -21.53 -9.91
N GLN A 134 0.86 -21.43 -11.05
CA GLN A 134 1.23 -20.15 -11.67
C GLN A 134 0.01 -19.28 -12.02
N ALA A 135 -1.10 -19.91 -12.42
CA ALA A 135 -2.33 -19.18 -12.70
C ALA A 135 -2.90 -18.51 -11.44
N VAL A 136 -2.79 -19.15 -10.27
CA VAL A 136 -3.35 -18.63 -9.02
C VAL A 136 -2.33 -17.89 -8.15
N SER A 137 -1.03 -17.98 -8.44
CA SER A 137 0.03 -17.39 -7.62
C SER A 137 -0.01 -15.86 -7.57
N ARG A 138 -0.67 -15.20 -8.53
CA ARG A 138 -0.87 -13.75 -8.50
C ARG A 138 -1.78 -13.28 -7.35
N TYR A 139 -2.50 -14.21 -6.73
CA TYR A 139 -3.39 -13.97 -5.59
C TYR A 139 -2.81 -14.46 -4.26
N LEU A 140 -1.58 -14.97 -4.24
CA LEU A 140 -0.94 -15.52 -3.04
C LEU A 140 0.14 -14.57 -2.54
#